data_AF-A0A5C5XR64-F1
#
_entry.id   AF-A0A5C5XR64-F1
#
_cell.length_a   1.000
_cell.length_b   1.000
_cell.length_c   1.000
_cell.angle_alpha   90.00
_cell.angle_beta   90.00
_cell.angle_gamma   90.00
#
_symmetry.space_group_name_H-M   'P 1'
#
loop_
_entity.id
_entity.type
_entity.pdbx_description
1 polymer ?
#
loop_
_entity_poly.entity_id
_entity_poly.type
_entity_poly.pdbx_seq_one_letter_code
_entity_poly.pdbx_strand_id
1 'polypeptide(L)'
;MSGGANFPEPVWDNSKVWHDRIYVLTRTGAGYEWKDGGTLPRAIAYGFAVSTSDGVVCIGGNDSTTTYADVFLLSWNPDSQKISRVDYPKLPEPCAGGQAALLGNTIYLAGGQNSQKSAMNNFWTLDLSMKNDPEDFHWNKLAPFPGTPRAYNITVQQHNGYDDCIYVISGRNQQGETAEFLKDVWEFTPRTGEWRRRADAPRSVMAGTGIGFGQSHLFILGGDDGENFFKADELRDNHPGFLREALSYHTITNTWSSAGRIPMNQVTTIPVMWDNRIVIASGEIRPRVRTPKIWSISPQSHSEGFGAVNYSVLFGYLLAMVGVGVYFARRNKNTDDYFRGGGHIPWWAAGCSIFATMLSPHFSPGFSFLLPGACGAGIWFGGWGLGAWRGCREVFFWCQVGFQAVFVSSARTASAVGAVVDSFEADWAHPGTGCGGRSCRFCQTWPNNSRYGYASDSDSHTFRHVTRTCAPILSSFTRIVSQRAFA
;
A
#
# COMPACT_ATOMS: atom_id res chain seq x y z
N MET A 1 3.70 -30.32 -11.96
CA MET A 1 2.90 -30.74 -10.78
C MET A 1 3.56 -31.97 -10.20
N SER A 2 3.67 -32.09 -8.88
CA SER A 2 4.30 -33.25 -8.24
C SER A 2 3.58 -33.58 -6.93
N GLY A 3 3.30 -34.86 -6.72
CA GLY A 3 2.57 -35.36 -5.57
C GLY A 3 1.11 -34.91 -5.52
N GLY A 4 0.59 -34.69 -4.32
CA GLY A 4 -0.79 -34.27 -4.05
C GLY A 4 -1.59 -35.30 -3.28
N ALA A 5 -2.83 -34.95 -2.92
CA ALA A 5 -3.75 -35.85 -2.26
C ALA A 5 -5.19 -35.59 -2.71
N ASN A 6 -6.01 -36.64 -2.76
CA ASN A 6 -7.43 -36.56 -3.11
C ASN A 6 -8.22 -37.67 -2.42
N PHE A 7 -9.54 -37.60 -2.53
CA PHE A 7 -10.44 -38.70 -2.18
C PHE A 7 -10.87 -39.38 -3.49
N PRO A 8 -10.62 -40.69 -3.67
CA PRO A 8 -11.11 -41.43 -4.82
C PRO A 8 -12.63 -41.45 -4.90
N GLU A 9 -13.19 -41.44 -6.10
CA GLU A 9 -14.65 -41.59 -6.28
C GLU A 9 -15.10 -43.02 -5.92
N PRO A 10 -16.24 -43.19 -5.23
CA PRO A 10 -17.10 -42.16 -4.64
C PRO A 10 -16.44 -41.41 -3.47
N VAL A 11 -16.44 -40.07 -3.51
CA VAL A 11 -15.56 -39.26 -2.65
C VAL A 11 -15.87 -39.35 -1.17
N TRP A 12 -17.10 -39.67 -0.79
CA TRP A 12 -17.56 -39.76 0.61
C TRP A 12 -17.27 -41.11 1.26
N ASP A 13 -17.15 -42.16 0.46
CA ASP A 13 -17.00 -43.54 0.93
C ASP A 13 -15.54 -43.96 1.06
N ASN A 14 -14.64 -43.29 0.32
CA ASN A 14 -13.22 -43.61 0.31
C ASN A 14 -12.41 -42.71 1.24
N SER A 15 -11.33 -43.28 1.79
CA SER A 15 -10.32 -42.50 2.52
C SER A 15 -9.44 -41.69 1.57
N LYS A 16 -8.80 -40.67 2.12
CA LYS A 16 -7.84 -39.84 1.41
C LYS A 16 -6.65 -40.68 0.94
N VAL A 17 -6.17 -40.40 -0.27
CA VAL A 17 -5.00 -41.03 -0.87
C VAL A 17 -3.98 -39.94 -1.19
N TRP A 18 -2.71 -40.25 -0.98
CA TRP A 18 -1.57 -39.39 -1.30
C TRP A 18 -0.84 -39.95 -2.53
N HIS A 19 -0.27 -39.06 -3.32
CA HIS A 19 0.40 -39.37 -4.58
C HIS A 19 1.85 -38.91 -4.54
N ASP A 20 2.69 -39.59 -5.31
CA ASP A 20 4.11 -39.29 -5.51
C ASP A 20 4.42 -38.90 -6.97
N ARG A 21 3.49 -39.10 -7.91
CA ARG A 21 3.73 -38.87 -9.34
C ARG A 21 4.10 -37.43 -9.67
N ILE A 22 4.97 -37.28 -10.65
CA ILE A 22 5.39 -36.00 -11.22
C ILE A 22 4.85 -35.91 -12.65
N TYR A 23 4.16 -34.81 -12.95
CA TYR A 23 3.67 -34.49 -14.29
C TYR A 23 4.27 -33.18 -14.76
N VAL A 24 4.83 -33.19 -15.97
CA VAL A 24 5.42 -32.02 -16.61
C VAL A 24 4.57 -31.64 -17.81
N LEU A 25 4.08 -30.40 -17.82
CA LEU A 25 3.37 -29.86 -18.97
C LEU A 25 4.34 -29.01 -19.78
N THR A 26 4.57 -29.40 -21.02
CA THR A 26 5.45 -28.67 -21.94
C THR A 26 4.62 -27.97 -23.02
N ARG A 27 5.08 -26.81 -23.47
CA ARG A 27 4.50 -26.13 -24.63
C ARG A 27 5.21 -26.60 -25.89
N THR A 28 4.43 -27.02 -26.88
CA THR A 28 4.91 -27.37 -28.21
C THR A 28 4.38 -26.34 -29.21
N GLY A 29 4.95 -26.29 -30.42
CA GLY A 29 4.48 -25.36 -31.46
C GLY A 29 2.98 -25.50 -31.81
N ALA A 30 2.39 -26.67 -31.51
CA ALA A 30 0.98 -26.98 -31.76
C ALA A 30 0.07 -26.94 -30.51
N GLY A 31 0.60 -26.68 -29.31
CA GLY A 31 -0.21 -26.64 -28.08
C GLY A 31 0.55 -27.03 -26.82
N TYR A 32 -0.03 -27.92 -26.02
CA TYR A 32 0.54 -28.39 -24.76
C TYR A 32 0.60 -29.91 -24.73
N GLU A 33 1.68 -30.46 -24.19
CA GLU A 33 1.90 -31.89 -24.09
C GLU A 33 2.30 -32.28 -22.67
N TRP A 34 1.59 -33.29 -22.13
CA TRP A 34 1.93 -33.90 -20.85
C TRP A 34 3.04 -34.91 -21.01
N LYS A 35 4.06 -34.80 -20.16
CA LYS A 35 5.16 -35.75 -20.02
C LYS A 35 5.12 -36.37 -18.63
N ASP A 36 5.46 -37.66 -18.56
CA ASP A 36 5.69 -38.33 -17.30
C ASP A 36 7.03 -37.85 -16.72
N GLY A 37 6.99 -37.24 -15.55
CA GLY A 37 8.17 -36.76 -14.83
C GLY A 37 8.75 -37.77 -13.85
N GLY A 38 8.17 -38.98 -13.76
CA GLY A 38 8.54 -40.01 -12.80
C GLY A 38 7.80 -39.86 -11.47
N THR A 39 8.47 -40.20 -10.37
CA THR A 39 7.91 -40.20 -9.02
C THR A 39 8.81 -39.50 -8.02
N LEU A 40 8.19 -38.92 -7.00
CA LEU A 40 8.86 -38.50 -5.78
C LEU A 40 9.23 -39.75 -4.95
N PRO A 41 10.26 -39.67 -4.08
CA PRO A 41 10.62 -40.79 -3.19
C PRO A 41 9.53 -41.18 -2.19
N ARG A 42 8.48 -40.35 -2.05
CA ARG A 42 7.33 -40.62 -1.19
C ARG A 42 6.10 -39.88 -1.70
N ALA A 43 4.94 -40.41 -1.37
CA ALA A 43 3.67 -39.74 -1.59
C ALA A 43 3.51 -38.57 -0.61
N ILE A 44 3.31 -37.35 -1.12
CA ILE A 44 3.34 -36.13 -0.30
C ILE A 44 2.42 -35.06 -0.87
N ALA A 45 1.81 -34.27 0.01
CA ALA A 45 0.92 -33.17 -0.37
C ALA A 45 1.14 -31.96 0.55
N TYR A 46 0.49 -30.85 0.21
CA TYR A 46 0.47 -29.62 1.03
C TYR A 46 1.86 -29.04 1.32
N GLY A 47 2.88 -29.37 0.52
CA GLY A 47 4.16 -28.68 0.55
C GLY A 47 4.04 -27.26 0.00
N PHE A 48 4.98 -26.42 0.39
CA PHE A 48 5.19 -25.14 -0.25
C PHE A 48 6.01 -25.36 -1.53
N ALA A 49 5.88 -24.47 -2.50
CA ALA A 49 6.73 -24.49 -3.68
C ALA A 49 6.98 -23.08 -4.21
N VAL A 50 8.19 -22.87 -4.75
CA VAL A 50 8.54 -21.66 -5.47
C VAL A 50 9.21 -22.03 -6.80
N SER A 51 8.89 -21.27 -7.85
CA SER A 51 9.53 -21.43 -9.16
C SER A 51 10.77 -20.54 -9.22
N THR A 52 11.90 -21.10 -9.62
CA THR A 52 13.19 -20.43 -9.78
C THR A 52 13.70 -20.60 -11.22
N SER A 53 14.82 -19.97 -11.56
CA SER A 53 15.49 -20.18 -12.86
C SER A 53 15.99 -21.61 -13.04
N ASP A 54 16.32 -22.30 -11.95
CA ASP A 54 16.93 -23.65 -11.99
C ASP A 54 15.87 -24.76 -11.96
N GLY A 55 14.64 -24.45 -11.57
CA GLY A 55 13.56 -25.42 -11.45
C GLY A 55 12.51 -25.01 -10.41
N VAL A 56 11.86 -26.00 -9.80
CA VAL A 56 10.88 -25.78 -8.74
C VAL A 56 11.46 -26.28 -7.42
N VAL A 57 11.58 -25.39 -6.44
CA VAL A 57 11.97 -25.78 -5.08
C VAL A 57 10.72 -26.22 -4.34
N CYS A 58 10.68 -27.50 -3.96
CA CYS A 58 9.63 -28.11 -3.14
C CYS A 58 10.08 -28.10 -1.68
N ILE A 59 9.21 -27.62 -0.79
CA ILE A 59 9.57 -27.31 0.59
C ILE A 59 8.54 -27.94 1.54
N GLY A 60 9.00 -28.81 2.44
CA GLY A 60 8.19 -29.44 3.47
C GLY A 60 7.04 -30.31 2.91
N GLY A 61 5.86 -30.18 3.51
CA GLY A 61 4.66 -30.94 3.15
C GLY A 61 4.35 -32.06 4.14
N ASN A 62 3.24 -32.76 3.92
CA ASN A 62 2.79 -33.84 4.80
C ASN A 62 2.20 -35.02 4.02
N ASP A 63 2.32 -36.20 4.62
CA ASP A 63 1.55 -37.38 4.24
C ASP A 63 0.37 -37.57 5.21
N SER A 64 -0.12 -38.81 5.37
CA SER A 64 -1.20 -39.15 6.29
C SER A 64 -0.80 -39.08 7.76
N THR A 65 0.49 -39.18 8.08
CA THR A 65 1.01 -39.35 9.45
C THR A 65 2.03 -38.29 9.87
N THR A 66 2.84 -37.80 8.94
CA THR A 66 4.06 -37.06 9.22
C THR A 66 4.12 -35.78 8.40
N THR A 67 4.48 -34.69 9.07
CA THR A 67 4.91 -33.44 8.45
C THR A 67 6.43 -33.49 8.27
N TYR A 68 6.92 -33.05 7.11
CA TYR A 68 8.32 -33.14 6.74
C TYR A 68 9.02 -31.79 6.75
N ALA A 69 10.33 -31.82 7.02
CA ALA A 69 11.24 -30.68 6.90
C ALA A 69 12.08 -30.74 5.60
N ASP A 70 11.90 -31.78 4.78
CA ASP A 70 12.71 -31.99 3.58
C ASP A 70 12.49 -30.87 2.56
N VAL A 71 13.57 -30.41 1.92
CA VAL A 71 13.55 -29.40 0.85
C VAL A 71 14.38 -29.93 -0.30
N PHE A 72 13.88 -29.80 -1.52
CA PHE A 72 14.59 -30.25 -2.70
C PHE A 72 14.19 -29.45 -3.94
N LEU A 73 15.14 -29.28 -4.86
CA LEU A 73 14.92 -28.73 -6.18
C LEU A 73 14.55 -29.86 -7.15
N LEU A 74 13.50 -29.64 -7.93
CA LEU A 74 13.19 -30.44 -9.12
C LEU A 74 13.48 -29.62 -10.38
N SER A 75 14.33 -30.14 -11.25
CA SER A 75 14.70 -29.50 -12.51
C SER A 75 14.30 -30.37 -13.69
N TRP A 76 13.64 -29.78 -14.69
CA TRP A 76 13.29 -30.49 -15.92
C TRP A 76 14.39 -30.30 -16.96
N ASN A 77 14.96 -31.39 -17.46
CA ASN A 77 15.88 -31.36 -18.58
C ASN A 77 15.10 -31.60 -19.89
N PRO A 78 15.01 -30.60 -20.79
CA PRO A 78 14.20 -30.70 -22.00
C PRO A 78 14.72 -31.71 -23.03
N ASP A 79 16.04 -31.94 -23.09
CA ASP A 79 16.66 -32.83 -24.07
C ASP A 79 16.44 -34.30 -23.70
N SER A 80 16.68 -34.64 -22.44
CA SER A 80 16.50 -36.00 -21.91
C SER A 80 15.06 -36.30 -21.50
N GLN A 81 14.19 -35.28 -21.42
CA GLN A 81 12.82 -35.37 -20.92
C GLN A 81 12.72 -36.06 -19.55
N LYS A 82 13.64 -35.71 -18.65
CA LYS A 82 13.71 -36.27 -17.30
C LYS A 82 13.81 -35.18 -16.26
N ILE A 83 13.27 -35.48 -15.08
CA ILE A 83 13.44 -34.67 -13.88
C ILE A 83 14.74 -35.09 -13.20
N SER A 84 15.58 -34.11 -12.86
CA SER A 84 16.64 -34.27 -11.87
C SER A 84 16.18 -33.69 -10.53
N ARG A 85 16.71 -34.25 -9.46
CA ARG A 85 16.46 -33.81 -8.08
C ARG A 85 17.78 -33.46 -7.41
N VAL A 86 17.79 -32.34 -6.70
CA VAL A 86 18.90 -31.94 -5.83
C VAL A 86 18.34 -31.63 -4.46
N ASP A 87 18.88 -32.27 -3.42
CA ASP A 87 18.46 -32.01 -2.05
C ASP A 87 19.01 -30.67 -1.56
N TYR A 88 18.17 -29.91 -0.89
CA TYR A 88 18.48 -28.61 -0.29
C TYR A 88 18.46 -28.72 1.25
N PRO A 89 19.00 -27.72 1.96
CA PRO A 89 18.95 -27.66 3.41
C PRO A 89 17.53 -27.83 3.92
N LYS A 90 17.37 -28.69 4.94
CA LYS A 90 16.07 -28.94 5.56
C LYS A 90 15.55 -27.69 6.26
N LEU A 91 14.23 -27.56 6.31
CA LEU A 91 13.57 -26.55 7.13
C LEU A 91 14.02 -26.66 8.59
N PRO A 92 14.07 -25.54 9.33
CA PRO A 92 14.43 -25.58 10.74
C PRO A 92 13.51 -26.47 11.58
N GLU A 93 12.22 -26.54 11.21
CA GLU A 93 11.21 -27.40 11.80
C GLU A 93 10.28 -27.92 10.68
N PRO A 94 9.69 -29.14 10.80
CA PRO A 94 8.73 -29.64 9.83
C PRO A 94 7.56 -28.70 9.64
N CYS A 95 7.17 -28.43 8.39
CA CYS A 95 6.10 -27.50 8.08
C CYS A 95 5.37 -27.86 6.78
N ALA A 96 4.06 -27.61 6.75
CA ALA A 96 3.20 -27.79 5.58
C ALA A 96 2.06 -26.76 5.57
N GLY A 97 1.28 -26.75 4.49
CA GLY A 97 -0.01 -26.06 4.42
C GLY A 97 0.11 -24.55 4.37
N GLY A 98 0.67 -24.01 3.29
CA GLY A 98 0.73 -22.57 3.03
C GLY A 98 1.36 -22.26 1.68
N GLN A 99 1.79 -21.01 1.50
CA GLN A 99 2.56 -20.56 0.34
C GLN A 99 3.89 -19.96 0.78
N ALA A 100 4.86 -19.99 -0.12
CA ALA A 100 6.16 -19.37 0.04
C ALA A 100 6.37 -18.40 -1.12
N ALA A 101 7.14 -17.34 -0.88
CA ALA A 101 7.42 -16.31 -1.87
C ALA A 101 8.91 -16.31 -2.21
N LEU A 102 9.23 -16.18 -3.50
CA LEU A 102 10.59 -15.90 -3.94
C LEU A 102 10.71 -14.41 -4.24
N LEU A 103 11.62 -13.72 -3.56
CA LEU A 103 11.94 -12.32 -3.82
C LEU A 103 13.45 -12.19 -4.06
N GLY A 104 13.82 -11.77 -5.28
CA GLY A 104 15.20 -11.86 -5.75
C GLY A 104 15.68 -13.32 -5.72
N ASN A 105 16.75 -13.58 -4.98
CA ASN A 105 17.29 -14.92 -4.76
C ASN A 105 16.86 -15.55 -3.43
N THR A 106 16.02 -14.87 -2.64
CA THR A 106 15.68 -15.31 -1.29
C THR A 106 14.26 -15.88 -1.27
N ILE A 107 14.14 -17.11 -0.80
CA ILE A 107 12.86 -17.73 -0.48
C ILE A 107 12.42 -17.25 0.89
N TYR A 108 11.18 -16.82 1.02
CA TYR A 108 10.52 -16.44 2.26
C TYR A 108 9.36 -17.41 2.54
N LEU A 109 9.37 -18.01 3.73
CA LEU A 109 8.31 -18.90 4.20
C LEU A 109 7.78 -18.38 5.52
N ALA A 110 6.47 -18.09 5.57
CA ALA A 110 5.78 -17.60 6.75
C ALA A 110 4.60 -18.52 7.10
N GLY A 111 4.46 -18.83 8.38
CA GLY A 111 3.37 -19.66 8.89
C GLY A 111 3.39 -21.09 8.34
N GLY A 112 2.20 -21.68 8.25
CA GLY A 112 1.98 -23.09 7.98
C GLY A 112 1.59 -23.86 9.26
N GLN A 113 1.79 -25.16 9.23
CA GLN A 113 1.47 -26.05 10.35
C GLN A 113 2.57 -27.11 10.51
N ASN A 114 3.01 -27.36 11.75
CA ASN A 114 3.98 -28.41 12.06
C ASN A 114 3.33 -29.78 12.24
N SER A 115 2.05 -29.78 12.59
CA SER A 115 1.18 -30.94 12.71
C SER A 115 -0.18 -30.54 12.17
N GLN A 116 -1.02 -31.50 11.80
CA GLN A 116 -2.32 -31.20 11.17
C GLN A 116 -3.25 -30.32 12.04
N LYS A 117 -2.95 -30.13 13.33
CA LYS A 117 -3.78 -29.41 14.30
C LYS A 117 -3.10 -28.21 14.97
N SER A 118 -1.90 -27.82 14.56
CA SER A 118 -1.15 -26.72 15.19
C SER A 118 -0.55 -25.77 14.16
N ALA A 119 -1.09 -24.55 14.14
CA ALA A 119 -0.61 -23.47 13.28
C ALA A 119 0.70 -22.86 13.82
N MET A 120 1.55 -22.38 12.92
CA MET A 120 2.86 -21.83 13.25
C MET A 120 2.90 -20.30 13.10
N ASN A 121 3.78 -19.66 13.85
CA ASN A 121 4.16 -18.25 13.67
C ASN A 121 5.65 -18.14 13.34
N ASN A 122 6.11 -18.93 12.38
CA ASN A 122 7.47 -18.91 11.89
C ASN A 122 7.63 -17.88 10.76
N PHE A 123 8.86 -17.38 10.61
CA PHE A 123 9.29 -16.67 9.42
C PHE A 123 10.73 -17.06 9.09
N TRP A 124 10.92 -17.76 7.98
CA TRP A 124 12.20 -18.35 7.60
C TRP A 124 12.62 -17.93 6.21
N THR A 125 13.92 -17.84 5.99
CA THR A 125 14.49 -17.51 4.70
C THR A 125 15.58 -18.47 4.25
N LEU A 126 15.69 -18.65 2.94
CA LEU A 126 16.79 -19.38 2.30
C LEU A 126 17.31 -18.56 1.13
N ASP A 127 18.58 -18.16 1.17
CA ASP A 127 19.23 -17.43 0.08
C ASP A 127 19.79 -18.43 -0.94
N LEU A 128 19.21 -18.44 -2.15
CA LEU A 128 19.61 -19.33 -3.23
C LEU A 128 20.92 -18.90 -3.90
N SER A 129 21.41 -17.67 -3.66
CA SER A 129 22.73 -17.26 -4.16
C SER A 129 23.86 -18.04 -3.49
N MET A 130 23.65 -18.49 -2.25
CA MET A 130 24.60 -19.29 -1.47
C MET A 130 24.63 -20.77 -1.84
N LYS A 131 23.86 -21.23 -2.84
CA LYS A 131 23.70 -22.67 -3.17
C LYS A 131 25.01 -23.43 -3.45
N ASN A 132 26.09 -22.72 -3.79
CA ASN A 132 27.41 -23.30 -4.06
C ASN A 132 28.34 -23.27 -2.84
N ASP A 133 27.90 -22.67 -1.73
CA ASP A 133 28.66 -22.46 -0.50
C ASP A 133 27.97 -23.21 0.66
N PRO A 134 28.30 -24.49 0.90
CA PRO A 134 27.53 -25.35 1.80
C PRO A 134 27.43 -24.86 3.25
N GLU A 135 28.43 -24.10 3.73
CA GLU A 135 28.42 -23.52 5.07
C GLU A 135 27.39 -22.40 5.23
N ASP A 136 27.21 -21.59 4.18
CA ASP A 136 26.29 -20.44 4.16
C ASP A 136 24.92 -20.78 3.56
N PHE A 137 24.78 -21.93 2.89
CA PHE A 137 23.51 -22.42 2.37
C PHE A 137 22.68 -23.09 3.47
N HIS A 138 22.02 -22.28 4.28
CA HIS A 138 21.13 -22.76 5.34
C HIS A 138 19.90 -21.87 5.53
N TRP A 139 18.86 -22.42 6.15
CA TRP A 139 17.67 -21.65 6.50
C TRP A 139 17.94 -20.74 7.69
N ASN A 140 17.58 -19.46 7.55
CA ASN A 140 17.67 -18.46 8.59
C ASN A 140 16.31 -18.25 9.27
N LYS A 141 16.30 -18.16 10.60
CA LYS A 141 15.10 -17.79 11.37
C LYS A 141 15.07 -16.27 11.55
N LEU A 142 14.06 -15.61 10.99
CA LEU A 142 13.82 -14.19 11.16
C LEU A 142 12.76 -13.93 12.24
N ALA A 143 12.65 -12.67 12.66
CA ALA A 143 11.57 -12.25 13.56
C ALA A 143 10.20 -12.49 12.87
N PRO A 144 9.30 -13.23 13.53
CA PRO A 144 8.01 -13.57 12.93
C PRO A 144 7.09 -12.36 12.83
N PHE A 145 6.03 -12.49 12.03
CA PHE A 145 5.04 -11.43 11.93
C PHE A 145 4.32 -11.25 13.28
N PRO A 146 3.92 -10.02 13.67
CA PRO A 146 3.31 -9.74 14.98
C PRO A 146 1.88 -10.31 15.18
N GLY A 147 1.37 -11.09 14.24
CA GLY A 147 0.00 -11.58 14.22
C GLY A 147 -0.16 -12.98 14.83
N THR A 148 -1.40 -13.47 14.82
CA THR A 148 -1.76 -14.81 15.30
C THR A 148 -1.09 -15.90 14.45
N PRO A 149 -0.58 -17.00 15.06
CA PRO A 149 -0.11 -18.18 14.33
C PRO A 149 -1.14 -18.66 13.30
N ARG A 150 -0.68 -19.08 12.12
CA ARG A 150 -1.59 -19.39 11.01
C ARG A 150 -1.05 -20.47 10.09
N ALA A 151 -1.97 -21.30 9.61
CA ALA A 151 -1.78 -22.24 8.53
C ALA A 151 -2.67 -21.84 7.35
N TYR A 152 -2.38 -22.37 6.17
CA TYR A 152 -3.05 -22.08 4.91
C TYR A 152 -3.13 -20.57 4.60
N ASN A 153 -2.16 -19.81 5.09
CA ASN A 153 -1.98 -18.42 4.71
C ASN A 153 -1.39 -18.31 3.31
N ILE A 154 -1.61 -17.14 2.72
CA ILE A 154 -1.03 -16.74 1.45
C ILE A 154 0.24 -15.95 1.77
N THR A 155 1.38 -16.40 1.27
CA THR A 155 2.66 -15.68 1.33
C THR A 155 3.06 -15.33 -0.08
N VAL A 156 3.16 -14.04 -0.38
CA VAL A 156 3.38 -13.53 -1.74
C VAL A 156 4.26 -12.30 -1.71
N GLN A 157 5.04 -12.07 -2.77
CA GLN A 157 5.83 -10.85 -2.91
C GLN A 157 5.13 -9.83 -3.81
N GLN A 158 5.30 -8.54 -3.53
CA GLN A 158 4.93 -7.42 -4.41
C GLN A 158 5.60 -6.11 -3.96
N HIS A 159 5.78 -5.19 -4.89
CA HIS A 159 6.27 -3.84 -4.63
C HIS A 159 5.20 -2.96 -3.98
N ASN A 160 5.58 -2.20 -2.96
CA ASN A 160 4.66 -1.34 -2.19
C ASN A 160 4.63 0.13 -2.63
N GLY A 161 5.39 0.49 -3.68
CA GLY A 161 5.61 1.86 -4.15
C GLY A 161 6.98 2.43 -3.78
N TYR A 162 7.68 1.79 -2.85
CA TYR A 162 9.02 2.17 -2.40
C TYR A 162 10.00 1.00 -2.39
N ASP A 163 9.53 -0.16 -1.93
CA ASP A 163 10.31 -1.38 -1.74
C ASP A 163 9.55 -2.61 -2.23
N ASP A 164 10.29 -3.64 -2.62
CA ASP A 164 9.74 -4.98 -2.77
C ASP A 164 9.50 -5.61 -1.39
N CYS A 165 8.28 -6.05 -1.15
CA CYS A 165 7.84 -6.54 0.15
C CYS A 165 7.30 -7.97 0.08
N ILE A 166 7.30 -8.64 1.23
CA ILE A 166 6.59 -9.91 1.42
C ILE A 166 5.28 -9.63 2.16
N TYR A 167 4.20 -10.21 1.67
CA TYR A 167 2.87 -10.12 2.27
C TYR A 167 2.45 -11.48 2.81
N VAL A 168 1.99 -11.49 4.06
CA VAL A 168 1.36 -12.64 4.71
C VAL A 168 -0.12 -12.30 4.91
N ILE A 169 -0.98 -13.01 4.22
CA ILE A 169 -2.41 -12.68 4.09
C ILE A 169 -3.25 -13.83 4.63
N SER A 170 -4.20 -13.49 5.51
CA SER A 170 -5.26 -14.39 6.00
C SER A 170 -4.68 -15.71 6.56
N GLY A 171 -5.33 -16.84 6.28
CA GLY A 171 -5.04 -18.14 6.87
C GLY A 171 -5.98 -18.47 8.01
N ARG A 172 -5.73 -19.60 8.67
CA ARG A 172 -6.47 -20.04 9.85
C ARG A 172 -5.52 -20.37 10.99
N ASN A 173 -5.91 -19.97 12.18
CA ASN A 173 -5.28 -20.40 13.42
C ASN A 173 -6.02 -21.66 13.91
N GLN A 174 -5.40 -22.82 13.74
CA GLN A 174 -5.95 -24.09 14.23
C GLN A 174 -5.38 -24.38 15.62
N GLN A 175 -6.28 -24.60 16.58
CA GLN A 175 -5.94 -25.03 17.94
C GLN A 175 -6.78 -26.25 18.32
N GLY A 176 -6.28 -27.44 17.98
CA GLY A 176 -7.05 -28.67 18.19
C GLY A 176 -8.25 -28.73 17.24
N GLU A 177 -9.47 -28.68 17.78
CA GLU A 177 -10.73 -28.72 17.01
C GLU A 177 -11.27 -27.31 16.69
N THR A 178 -10.76 -26.26 17.33
CA THR A 178 -11.18 -24.89 17.03
C THR A 178 -10.36 -24.31 15.90
N ALA A 179 -11.04 -23.59 15.00
CA ALA A 179 -10.43 -22.86 13.90
C ALA A 179 -10.88 -21.41 13.95
N GLU A 180 -9.91 -20.50 14.06
CA GLU A 180 -10.13 -19.07 13.90
C GLU A 180 -9.69 -18.66 12.49
N PHE A 181 -10.60 -18.05 11.73
CA PHE A 181 -10.34 -17.61 10.36
C PHE A 181 -9.85 -16.16 10.35
N LEU A 182 -8.62 -15.97 9.86
CA LEU A 182 -7.93 -14.69 9.94
C LEU A 182 -8.13 -13.89 8.65
N LYS A 183 -8.17 -12.57 8.80
CA LYS A 183 -8.33 -11.61 7.68
C LYS A 183 -7.21 -10.60 7.60
N ASP A 184 -6.35 -10.57 8.62
CA ASP A 184 -5.27 -9.61 8.72
C ASP A 184 -4.22 -9.82 7.62
N VAL A 185 -3.56 -8.72 7.30
CA VAL A 185 -2.51 -8.66 6.28
C VAL A 185 -1.29 -8.02 6.91
N TRP A 186 -0.17 -8.73 6.84
CA TRP A 186 1.13 -8.27 7.32
C TRP A 186 2.08 -8.09 6.14
N GLU A 187 2.76 -6.96 6.11
CA GLU A 187 3.78 -6.62 5.13
C GLU A 187 5.14 -6.60 5.81
N PHE A 188 6.10 -7.31 5.25
CA PHE A 188 7.50 -7.29 5.66
C PHE A 188 8.34 -6.59 4.61
N THR A 189 9.18 -5.66 5.04
CA THR A 189 10.13 -4.96 4.17
C THR A 189 11.54 -5.50 4.40
N PRO A 190 12.10 -6.33 3.50
CA PRO A 190 13.43 -6.92 3.69
C PRO A 190 14.54 -5.91 3.91
N ARG A 191 14.47 -4.74 3.26
CA ARG A 191 15.47 -3.67 3.40
C ARG A 191 15.60 -3.16 4.84
N THR A 192 14.49 -3.05 5.57
CA THR A 192 14.47 -2.55 6.96
C THR A 192 14.35 -3.66 8.00
N GLY A 193 13.90 -4.84 7.60
CA GLY A 193 13.60 -5.95 8.52
C GLY A 193 12.33 -5.73 9.34
N GLU A 194 11.47 -4.79 8.94
CA GLU A 194 10.30 -4.39 9.73
C GLU A 194 8.99 -4.96 9.18
N TRP A 195 8.09 -5.27 10.11
CA TRP A 195 6.71 -5.66 9.83
C TRP A 195 5.76 -4.48 9.97
N ARG A 196 4.78 -4.38 9.07
CA ARG A 196 3.73 -3.36 9.07
C ARG A 196 2.38 -4.02 8.83
N ARG A 197 1.38 -3.65 9.63
CA ARG A 197 -0.01 -4.08 9.42
C ARG A 197 -0.63 -3.32 8.24
N ARG A 198 -1.38 -4.03 7.40
CA ARG A 198 -2.10 -3.49 6.24
C ARG A 198 -3.61 -3.60 6.42
N ALA A 199 -4.36 -3.14 5.43
CA ALA A 199 -5.81 -3.29 5.42
C ALA A 199 -6.18 -4.78 5.38
N ASP A 200 -7.06 -5.16 6.30
CA ASP A 200 -7.56 -6.53 6.39
C ASP A 200 -8.32 -6.90 5.11
N ALA A 201 -8.20 -8.15 4.70
CA ALA A 201 -9.01 -8.72 3.64
C ALA A 201 -10.50 -8.60 4.02
N PRO A 202 -11.40 -8.39 3.04
CA PRO A 202 -12.84 -8.22 3.32
C PRO A 202 -13.47 -9.46 3.98
N ARG A 203 -12.85 -10.62 3.79
CA ARG A 203 -13.21 -11.93 4.33
C ARG A 203 -11.96 -12.79 4.49
N SER A 204 -12.09 -13.94 5.16
CA SER A 204 -11.04 -14.95 5.10
C SER A 204 -10.85 -15.40 3.64
N VAL A 205 -9.60 -15.61 3.27
CA VAL A 205 -9.20 -16.16 1.98
C VAL A 205 -8.20 -17.30 2.19
N MET A 206 -8.33 -18.00 3.31
CA MET A 206 -7.45 -19.11 3.67
C MET A 206 -7.44 -20.17 2.56
N ALA A 207 -6.29 -20.83 2.43
CA ALA A 207 -5.99 -21.79 1.37
C ALA A 207 -6.16 -21.21 -0.06
N GLY A 208 -6.34 -19.91 -0.20
CA GLY A 208 -6.51 -19.25 -1.49
C GLY A 208 -5.23 -19.24 -2.31
N THR A 209 -5.40 -18.86 -3.57
CA THR A 209 -4.35 -18.89 -4.58
C THR A 209 -3.89 -17.45 -4.82
N GLY A 210 -2.80 -17.04 -4.16
CA GLY A 210 -2.32 -15.65 -4.18
C GLY A 210 -1.12 -15.44 -5.10
N ILE A 211 -1.12 -14.35 -5.88
CA ILE A 211 0.00 -13.98 -6.75
C ILE A 211 0.15 -12.46 -6.90
N GLY A 212 1.40 -11.99 -6.95
CA GLY A 212 1.71 -10.61 -7.33
C GLY A 212 1.56 -10.42 -8.84
N PHE A 213 1.00 -9.28 -9.23
CA PHE A 213 0.77 -8.94 -10.63
C PHE A 213 1.02 -7.45 -10.91
N GLY A 214 1.68 -7.16 -12.03
CA GLY A 214 2.06 -5.80 -12.40
C GLY A 214 2.95 -5.15 -11.33
N GLN A 215 2.84 -3.83 -11.18
CA GLN A 215 3.71 -3.04 -10.30
C GLN A 215 3.23 -2.93 -8.84
N SER A 216 1.97 -3.26 -8.55
CA SER A 216 1.36 -2.90 -7.26
C SER A 216 0.14 -3.73 -6.86
N HIS A 217 -0.23 -4.77 -7.62
CA HIS A 217 -1.45 -5.53 -7.37
C HIS A 217 -1.11 -6.92 -6.84
N LEU A 218 -1.85 -7.37 -5.84
CA LEU A 218 -1.93 -8.76 -5.43
C LEU A 218 -3.30 -9.29 -5.87
N PHE A 219 -3.33 -10.42 -6.55
CA PHE A 219 -4.57 -11.13 -6.83
C PHE A 219 -4.71 -12.33 -5.91
N ILE A 220 -5.90 -12.45 -5.32
CA ILE A 220 -6.31 -13.63 -4.58
C ILE A 220 -7.39 -14.33 -5.41
N LEU A 221 -6.98 -15.41 -6.06
CA LEU A 221 -7.79 -16.19 -6.98
C LEU A 221 -8.50 -17.30 -6.21
N GLY A 222 -9.54 -16.92 -5.47
CA GLY A 222 -10.32 -17.85 -4.67
C GLY A 222 -10.02 -17.80 -3.17
N GLY A 223 -10.07 -18.96 -2.51
CA GLY A 223 -9.94 -19.07 -1.05
C GLY A 223 -11.26 -19.45 -0.36
N ASP A 224 -11.14 -19.89 0.89
CA ASP A 224 -12.25 -20.27 1.75
C ASP A 224 -12.52 -19.16 2.78
N ASP A 225 -13.78 -18.72 2.86
CA ASP A 225 -14.24 -17.68 3.78
C ASP A 225 -14.63 -18.21 5.16
N GLY A 226 -14.69 -19.53 5.32
CA GLY A 226 -15.00 -20.22 6.56
C GLY A 226 -16.49 -20.42 6.83
N GLU A 227 -17.41 -19.90 5.99
CA GLU A 227 -18.86 -19.92 6.26
C GLU A 227 -19.43 -21.35 6.37
N ASN A 228 -18.94 -22.25 5.53
CA ASN A 228 -19.37 -23.66 5.47
C ASN A 228 -18.30 -24.65 5.96
N PHE A 229 -17.26 -24.16 6.63
CA PHE A 229 -16.09 -24.97 7.01
C PHE A 229 -16.45 -26.21 7.83
N PHE A 230 -17.37 -26.08 8.79
CA PHE A 230 -17.82 -27.18 9.66
C PHE A 230 -19.03 -27.96 9.13
N LYS A 231 -19.52 -27.64 7.93
CA LYS A 231 -20.75 -28.22 7.34
C LYS A 231 -20.47 -29.21 6.21
N ALA A 232 -19.21 -29.61 6.02
CA ALA A 232 -18.82 -30.49 4.92
C ALA A 232 -19.57 -31.84 4.94
N ASP A 233 -19.64 -32.51 6.11
CA ASP A 233 -20.29 -33.82 6.24
C ASP A 233 -21.82 -33.77 6.21
N GLU A 234 -22.40 -32.60 6.55
CA GLU A 234 -23.84 -32.34 6.46
C GLU A 234 -24.26 -32.09 5.01
N LEU A 235 -23.57 -31.16 4.33
CA LEU A 235 -23.94 -30.72 2.99
C LEU A 235 -23.54 -31.75 1.92
N ARG A 236 -22.43 -32.46 2.12
CA ARG A 236 -21.87 -33.44 1.19
C ARG A 236 -21.83 -32.93 -0.26
N ASP A 237 -22.55 -33.60 -1.17
CA ASP A 237 -22.63 -33.23 -2.58
C ASP A 237 -23.44 -31.95 -2.84
N ASN A 238 -24.23 -31.48 -1.87
CA ASN A 238 -24.93 -30.20 -1.93
C ASN A 238 -24.05 -29.02 -1.47
N HIS A 239 -22.81 -29.27 -1.04
CA HIS A 239 -21.90 -28.19 -0.64
C HIS A 239 -21.63 -27.25 -1.84
N PRO A 240 -21.89 -25.93 -1.71
CA PRO A 240 -21.80 -24.98 -2.85
C PRO A 240 -20.37 -24.80 -3.39
N GLY A 241 -19.40 -25.24 -2.60
CA GLY A 241 -17.97 -25.07 -2.83
C GLY A 241 -17.47 -23.78 -2.20
N PHE A 242 -16.31 -23.33 -2.65
CA PHE A 242 -15.72 -22.08 -2.18
C PHE A 242 -16.23 -20.88 -2.98
N LEU A 243 -16.18 -19.70 -2.38
CA LEU A 243 -16.76 -18.48 -2.95
C LEU A 243 -16.14 -18.10 -4.29
N ARG A 244 -16.97 -17.96 -5.33
CA ARG A 244 -16.54 -17.78 -6.74
C ARG A 244 -16.26 -16.33 -7.11
N GLU A 245 -15.34 -15.70 -6.38
CA GLU A 245 -14.91 -14.33 -6.61
C GLU A 245 -13.40 -14.20 -6.38
N ALA A 246 -12.73 -13.50 -7.29
CA ALA A 246 -11.34 -13.08 -7.12
C ALA A 246 -11.28 -11.71 -6.44
N LEU A 247 -10.26 -11.51 -5.60
CA LEU A 247 -9.98 -10.22 -4.97
C LEU A 247 -8.71 -9.62 -5.54
N SER A 248 -8.67 -8.29 -5.60
CA SER A 248 -7.46 -7.53 -5.90
C SER A 248 -7.13 -6.63 -4.72
N TYR A 249 -5.88 -6.65 -4.30
CA TYR A 249 -5.34 -5.74 -3.30
C TYR A 249 -4.27 -4.85 -3.92
N HIS A 250 -4.45 -3.54 -3.77
CA HIS A 250 -3.51 -2.55 -4.25
C HIS A 250 -2.54 -2.15 -3.14
N THR A 251 -1.27 -2.47 -3.29
CA THR A 251 -0.23 -2.31 -2.25
C THR A 251 0.03 -0.85 -1.89
N ILE A 252 0.06 0.05 -2.89
CA ILE A 252 0.31 1.49 -2.65
C ILE A 252 -0.85 2.14 -1.90
N THR A 253 -2.09 2.02 -2.40
CA THR A 253 -3.27 2.66 -1.79
C THR A 253 -3.79 1.91 -0.56
N ASN A 254 -3.29 0.70 -0.26
CA ASN A 254 -3.74 -0.13 0.85
C ASN A 254 -5.23 -0.49 0.77
N THR A 255 -5.73 -0.80 -0.43
CA THR A 255 -7.17 -1.04 -0.64
C THR A 255 -7.45 -2.38 -1.28
N TRP A 256 -8.55 -3.00 -0.84
CA TRP A 256 -9.12 -4.20 -1.44
C TRP A 256 -10.26 -3.82 -2.39
N SER A 257 -10.34 -4.54 -3.50
CA SER A 257 -11.43 -4.43 -4.48
C SER A 257 -11.77 -5.81 -5.02
N SER A 258 -12.98 -5.97 -5.56
CA SER A 258 -13.34 -7.17 -6.29
C SER A 258 -12.61 -7.19 -7.64
N ALA A 259 -11.97 -8.32 -7.96
CA ALA A 259 -11.43 -8.58 -9.30
C ALA A 259 -12.47 -9.30 -10.20
N GLY A 260 -13.71 -9.42 -9.73
CA GLY A 260 -14.82 -10.02 -10.45
C GLY A 260 -15.08 -11.49 -10.10
N ARG A 261 -16.19 -12.00 -10.62
CA ARG A 261 -16.60 -13.40 -10.43
C ARG A 261 -15.71 -14.31 -11.26
N ILE A 262 -15.31 -15.43 -10.66
CA ILE A 262 -14.58 -16.48 -11.34
C ILE A 262 -15.49 -17.69 -11.55
N PRO A 263 -15.44 -18.36 -12.70
CA PRO A 263 -16.29 -19.53 -12.99
C PRO A 263 -16.06 -20.72 -12.04
N MET A 264 -14.88 -20.82 -11.41
CA MET A 264 -14.53 -21.85 -10.44
C MET A 264 -13.52 -21.30 -9.45
N ASN A 265 -13.62 -21.68 -8.17
CA ASN A 265 -12.66 -21.33 -7.13
C ASN A 265 -11.82 -22.57 -6.80
N GLN A 266 -10.50 -22.44 -6.88
CA GLN A 266 -9.52 -23.47 -6.54
C GLN A 266 -8.77 -23.03 -5.29
N VAL A 267 -8.81 -23.87 -4.26
CA VAL A 267 -8.00 -23.70 -3.04
C VAL A 267 -6.91 -24.77 -2.96
N THR A 268 -5.91 -24.56 -2.10
CA THR A 268 -4.78 -25.46 -1.86
C THR A 268 -3.98 -25.77 -3.13
N THR A 269 -3.71 -24.73 -3.92
CA THR A 269 -2.86 -24.78 -5.11
C THR A 269 -2.03 -23.50 -5.19
N ILE A 270 -0.95 -23.55 -5.96
CA ILE A 270 0.02 -22.46 -6.08
C ILE A 270 -0.08 -21.91 -7.50
N PRO A 271 -0.39 -20.61 -7.67
CA PRO A 271 -0.41 -20.00 -8.98
C PRO A 271 1.02 -19.76 -9.47
N VAL A 272 1.24 -19.87 -10.77
CA VAL A 272 2.53 -19.57 -11.39
C VAL A 272 2.35 -18.65 -12.59
N MET A 273 3.30 -17.76 -12.83
CA MET A 273 3.36 -17.02 -14.08
C MET A 273 3.96 -17.91 -15.17
N TRP A 274 3.24 -18.08 -16.27
CA TRP A 274 3.73 -18.78 -17.46
C TRP A 274 3.25 -18.05 -18.73
N ASP A 275 4.19 -17.63 -19.58
CA ASP A 275 3.93 -16.87 -20.81
C ASP A 275 3.07 -15.61 -20.60
N ASN A 276 3.39 -14.83 -19.56
CA ASN A 276 2.64 -13.63 -19.16
C ASN A 276 1.16 -13.89 -18.79
N ARG A 277 0.83 -15.13 -18.40
CA ARG A 277 -0.48 -15.53 -17.89
C ARG A 277 -0.31 -16.17 -16.52
N ILE A 278 -1.31 -16.00 -15.66
CA ILE A 278 -1.37 -16.71 -14.39
C ILE A 278 -1.93 -18.10 -14.67
N VAL A 279 -1.21 -19.14 -14.27
CA VAL A 279 -1.63 -20.52 -14.43
C VAL A 279 -1.94 -21.13 -13.08
N ILE A 280 -3.13 -21.71 -12.95
CA ILE A 280 -3.55 -22.47 -11.77
C ILE A 280 -3.76 -23.91 -12.19
N ALA A 281 -2.95 -24.80 -11.62
CA ALA A 281 -3.01 -26.22 -11.93
C ALA A 281 -3.75 -26.96 -10.81
N SER A 282 -4.88 -27.60 -11.17
CA SER A 282 -5.71 -28.33 -10.22
C SER A 282 -6.14 -27.46 -9.02
N GLY A 283 -6.51 -28.08 -7.91
CA GLY A 283 -7.03 -27.43 -6.71
C GLY A 283 -8.32 -28.09 -6.23
N GLU A 284 -8.64 -27.86 -4.96
CA GLU A 284 -9.91 -28.29 -4.38
C GLU A 284 -10.98 -27.24 -4.69
N ILE A 285 -12.16 -27.68 -5.13
CA ILE A 285 -13.25 -26.79 -5.55
C ILE A 285 -14.44 -26.83 -4.57
N ARG A 286 -14.52 -27.91 -3.80
CA ARG A 286 -15.39 -28.13 -2.64
C ARG A 286 -14.76 -29.26 -1.80
N PRO A 287 -15.18 -29.44 -0.53
CA PRO A 287 -14.63 -30.49 0.33
C PRO A 287 -14.55 -31.84 -0.37
N ARG A 288 -13.37 -32.47 -0.32
CA ARG A 288 -13.03 -33.79 -0.89
C ARG A 288 -12.98 -33.86 -2.42
N VAL A 289 -13.40 -32.81 -3.15
CA VAL A 289 -13.45 -32.82 -4.62
C VAL A 289 -12.43 -31.85 -5.22
N ARG A 290 -11.51 -32.41 -6.02
CA ARG A 290 -10.49 -31.67 -6.76
C ARG A 290 -10.77 -31.69 -8.26
N THR A 291 -10.31 -30.67 -8.95
CA THR A 291 -10.44 -30.56 -10.41
C THR A 291 -9.16 -30.98 -11.11
N PRO A 292 -9.23 -31.74 -12.22
CA PRO A 292 -8.06 -32.00 -13.06
C PRO A 292 -7.76 -30.84 -14.04
N LYS A 293 -8.63 -29.82 -14.09
CA LYS A 293 -8.51 -28.72 -15.05
C LYS A 293 -7.34 -27.79 -14.70
N ILE A 294 -6.68 -27.30 -15.73
CA ILE A 294 -5.68 -26.22 -15.66
C ILE A 294 -6.28 -24.96 -16.21
N TRP A 295 -6.09 -23.87 -15.48
CA TRP A 295 -6.60 -22.56 -15.80
C TRP A 295 -5.45 -21.68 -16.28
N SER A 296 -5.70 -20.94 -17.35
CA SER A 296 -4.82 -19.87 -17.80
C SER A 296 -5.61 -18.57 -17.75
N ILE A 297 -5.12 -17.64 -16.93
CA ILE A 297 -5.81 -16.43 -16.54
C ILE A 297 -4.98 -15.25 -17.03
N SER A 298 -5.62 -14.35 -17.76
CA SER A 298 -5.03 -13.09 -18.20
C SER A 298 -5.85 -11.95 -17.61
N PRO A 299 -5.29 -11.17 -16.66
CA PRO A 299 -5.92 -9.94 -16.21
C PRO A 299 -6.15 -9.02 -17.39
N GLN A 300 -7.41 -8.65 -17.62
CA GLN A 300 -7.79 -7.69 -18.64
C GLN A 300 -7.74 -6.31 -17.99
N SER A 301 -6.76 -5.49 -18.38
CA SER A 301 -6.79 -4.07 -18.02
C SER A 301 -7.92 -3.41 -18.81
N HIS A 302 -9.03 -3.12 -18.15
CA HIS A 302 -10.01 -2.21 -18.72
C HIS A 302 -9.42 -0.80 -18.66
N SER A 303 -8.80 -0.34 -19.75
CA SER A 303 -8.63 1.09 -19.96
C SER A 303 -10.02 1.64 -20.27
N GLU A 304 -10.74 2.12 -19.25
CA GLU A 304 -11.88 2.97 -19.56
C GLU A 304 -11.33 4.18 -20.31
N GLY A 305 -11.78 4.34 -21.56
CA GLY A 305 -11.43 5.52 -22.35
C GLY A 305 -11.84 6.76 -21.56
N PHE A 306 -11.10 7.87 -21.70
CA PHE A 306 -11.28 9.08 -20.91
C PHE A 306 -12.75 9.54 -20.83
N GLY A 307 -13.58 9.24 -21.83
CA GLY A 307 -15.04 9.33 -21.73
C GLY A 307 -15.55 10.70 -22.16
N ALA A 308 -16.72 10.72 -22.81
CA ALA A 308 -17.26 11.94 -23.42
C ALA A 308 -17.50 13.07 -22.40
N VAL A 309 -17.88 12.74 -21.16
CA VAL A 309 -18.06 13.72 -20.09
C VAL A 309 -16.72 14.36 -19.71
N ASN A 310 -15.67 13.58 -19.49
CA ASN A 310 -14.36 14.13 -19.14
C ASN A 310 -13.77 14.95 -20.30
N TYR A 311 -13.95 14.50 -21.55
CA TYR A 311 -13.60 15.33 -22.71
C TYR A 311 -14.41 16.63 -22.75
N SER A 312 -15.71 16.59 -22.47
CA SER A 312 -16.57 17.78 -22.44
C SER A 312 -16.15 18.75 -21.34
N VAL A 313 -15.79 18.25 -20.15
CA VAL A 313 -15.26 19.07 -19.06
C VAL A 313 -13.91 19.67 -19.44
N LEU A 314 -13.00 18.88 -20.03
CA LEU A 314 -11.69 19.34 -20.48
C LEU A 314 -11.81 20.45 -21.55
N PHE A 315 -12.57 20.19 -22.61
CA PHE A 315 -12.78 21.18 -23.67
C PHE A 315 -13.58 22.38 -23.19
N GLY A 316 -14.60 22.18 -22.35
CA GLY A 316 -15.36 23.27 -21.74
C GLY A 316 -14.47 24.19 -20.90
N TYR A 317 -13.58 23.61 -20.08
CA TYR A 317 -12.60 24.37 -19.31
C TYR A 317 -11.63 25.15 -20.20
N LEU A 318 -11.05 24.51 -21.23
CA LEU A 318 -10.13 25.15 -22.16
C LEU A 318 -10.81 26.28 -22.95
N LEU A 319 -12.03 26.06 -23.43
CA LEU A 319 -12.82 27.08 -24.13
C LEU A 319 -13.21 28.24 -23.20
N ALA A 320 -13.53 27.98 -21.93
CA ALA A 320 -13.79 29.03 -20.96
C ALA A 320 -12.55 29.89 -20.73
N MET A 321 -11.36 29.28 -20.60
CA MET A 321 -10.10 30.01 -20.45
C MET A 321 -9.78 30.89 -21.67
N VAL A 322 -9.94 30.34 -22.88
CA VAL A 322 -9.79 31.11 -24.14
C VAL A 322 -10.84 32.21 -24.22
N GLY A 323 -12.09 31.91 -23.86
CA GLY A 323 -13.21 32.86 -23.88
C GLY A 323 -12.99 34.05 -22.96
N VAL A 324 -12.50 33.82 -21.74
CA VAL A 324 -12.09 34.89 -20.81
C VAL A 324 -10.96 35.72 -21.43
N GLY A 325 -9.94 35.07 -22.00
CA GLY A 325 -8.83 35.74 -22.68
C GLY A 325 -9.29 36.65 -23.82
N VAL A 326 -10.14 36.15 -24.73
CA VAL A 326 -10.68 36.92 -25.86
C VAL A 326 -11.60 38.05 -25.39
N TYR A 327 -12.42 37.81 -24.37
CA TYR A 327 -13.32 38.82 -23.81
C TYR A 327 -12.56 40.02 -23.24
N PHE A 328 -11.51 39.77 -22.46
CA PHE A 328 -10.68 40.85 -21.91
C PHE A 328 -9.75 41.46 -22.96
N ALA A 329 -9.22 40.67 -23.90
CA ALA A 329 -8.41 41.19 -25.01
C ALA A 329 -9.19 42.21 -25.86
N ARG A 330 -10.49 42.01 -26.08
CA ARG A 330 -11.35 42.96 -26.81
C ARG A 330 -11.72 44.21 -26.00
N ARG A 331 -11.47 44.23 -24.69
CA ARG A 331 -11.76 45.36 -23.81
C ARG A 331 -10.53 46.20 -23.45
N ASN A 332 -9.33 45.69 -23.68
CA ASN A 332 -8.09 46.45 -23.52
C ASN A 332 -7.91 47.40 -24.70
N LYS A 333 -8.18 48.70 -24.50
CA LYS A 333 -8.06 49.71 -25.56
C LYS A 333 -6.78 50.55 -25.44
N ASN A 334 -6.17 50.62 -24.26
CA ASN A 334 -4.98 51.44 -23.98
C ASN A 334 -3.86 50.64 -23.30
N THR A 335 -2.62 51.15 -23.37
CA THR A 335 -1.43 50.53 -22.76
C THR A 335 -1.52 50.41 -21.24
N ASP A 336 -2.18 51.37 -20.56
CA ASP A 336 -2.37 51.35 -19.11
C ASP A 336 -3.35 50.24 -18.67
N ASP A 337 -4.34 49.89 -19.50
CA ASP A 337 -5.24 48.76 -19.25
C ASP A 337 -4.49 47.42 -19.33
N TYR A 338 -3.52 47.31 -20.23
CA TYR A 338 -2.72 46.11 -20.41
C TYR A 338 -1.71 45.88 -19.27
N PHE A 339 -1.03 46.93 -18.81
CA PHE A 339 0.00 46.80 -17.76
C PHE A 339 -0.54 46.89 -16.32
N ARG A 340 -1.63 47.62 -16.09
CA ARG A 340 -2.20 47.83 -14.73
C ARG A 340 -3.59 47.21 -14.55
N GLY A 341 -4.12 46.50 -15.54
CA GLY A 341 -5.48 45.96 -15.49
C GLY A 341 -6.56 47.03 -15.35
N GLY A 342 -6.29 48.23 -15.88
CA GLY A 342 -7.19 49.39 -15.82
C GLY A 342 -7.48 49.91 -14.41
N GLY A 343 -6.73 49.50 -13.39
CA GLY A 343 -6.95 49.89 -11.99
C GLY A 343 -8.21 49.30 -11.34
N HIS A 344 -8.91 48.39 -12.03
CA HIS A 344 -10.20 47.83 -11.60
C HIS A 344 -10.15 46.33 -11.25
N ILE A 345 -8.97 45.72 -11.18
CA ILE A 345 -8.85 44.32 -10.76
C ILE A 345 -9.34 44.22 -9.31
N PRO A 346 -10.38 43.42 -9.02
CA PRO A 346 -10.86 43.24 -7.66
C PRO A 346 -9.74 42.73 -6.77
N TRP A 347 -9.56 43.35 -5.60
CA TRP A 347 -8.46 43.05 -4.67
C TRP A 347 -8.37 41.55 -4.32
N TRP A 348 -9.50 40.85 -4.27
CA TRP A 348 -9.55 39.41 -4.02
C TRP A 348 -8.97 38.58 -5.18
N ALA A 349 -9.17 39.00 -6.42
CA ALA A 349 -8.63 38.32 -7.60
C ALA A 349 -7.11 38.54 -7.72
N ALA A 350 -6.65 39.76 -7.44
CA ALA A 350 -5.22 40.06 -7.32
C ALA A 350 -4.56 39.26 -6.18
N GLY A 351 -5.22 39.17 -5.02
CA GLY A 351 -4.78 38.37 -3.88
C GLY A 351 -4.67 36.88 -4.21
N CYS A 352 -5.70 36.30 -4.86
CA CYS A 352 -5.66 34.91 -5.34
C CYS A 352 -4.53 34.66 -6.34
N SER A 353 -4.30 35.59 -7.28
CA SER A 353 -3.24 35.46 -8.29
C SER A 353 -1.84 35.50 -7.66
N ILE A 354 -1.60 36.41 -6.73
CA ILE A 354 -0.32 36.50 -6.01
C ILE A 354 -0.10 35.23 -5.18
N PHE A 355 -1.12 34.78 -4.46
CA PHE A 355 -1.06 33.57 -3.65
C PHE A 355 -0.79 32.31 -4.50
N ALA A 356 -1.47 32.15 -5.64
CA ALA A 356 -1.24 31.05 -6.57
C ALA A 356 0.20 31.05 -7.12
N THR A 357 0.75 32.23 -7.45
CA THR A 357 2.13 32.40 -7.90
C THR A 357 3.16 32.18 -6.79
N MET A 358 2.80 32.37 -5.51
CA MET A 358 3.69 32.07 -4.38
C MET A 358 3.66 30.60 -3.96
N LEU A 359 2.56 29.89 -4.24
CA LEU A 359 2.47 28.44 -4.03
C LEU A 359 3.30 27.66 -5.05
N SER A 360 3.43 28.11 -6.30
CA SER A 360 4.14 27.36 -7.35
C SER A 360 5.65 27.18 -7.10
N PRO A 361 6.40 28.13 -6.49
CA PRO A 361 7.82 27.95 -6.16
C PRO A 361 8.04 27.27 -4.80
N HIS A 362 7.12 27.42 -3.84
CA HIS A 362 7.24 26.76 -2.52
C HIS A 362 6.89 25.26 -2.58
N PHE A 363 6.22 24.81 -3.64
CA PHE A 363 6.04 23.39 -3.96
C PHE A 363 7.26 22.74 -4.65
N SER A 364 8.35 23.48 -4.83
CA SER A 364 9.62 22.88 -5.30
C SER A 364 10.21 22.00 -4.18
N PRO A 365 10.76 20.81 -4.47
CA PRO A 365 11.20 19.82 -3.46
C PRO A 365 12.26 20.30 -2.45
N GLY A 366 12.81 21.51 -2.62
CA GLY A 366 13.86 22.07 -1.77
C GLY A 366 13.45 22.35 -0.32
N PHE A 367 12.16 22.60 -0.03
CA PHE A 367 11.74 22.88 1.35
C PHE A 367 11.64 21.61 2.22
N SER A 368 11.57 20.43 1.62
CA SER A 368 11.61 19.15 2.34
C SER A 368 13.01 18.78 2.86
N PHE A 369 14.07 19.49 2.44
CA PHE A 369 15.45 19.20 2.87
C PHE A 369 15.89 19.91 4.16
N LEU A 370 15.07 20.80 4.73
CA LEU A 370 15.45 21.59 5.91
C LEU A 370 14.85 21.12 7.25
N LEU A 371 14.08 20.03 7.27
CA LEU A 371 13.55 19.44 8.50
C LEU A 371 13.78 17.92 8.53
N PRO A 372 14.91 17.44 9.06
CA PRO A 372 15.07 16.04 9.38
C PRO A 372 14.26 15.73 10.65
N GLY A 373 13.12 15.06 10.51
CA GLY A 373 12.42 14.43 11.63
C GLY A 373 10.95 14.80 11.81
N ALA A 374 10.09 14.39 10.89
CA ALA A 374 8.66 14.24 11.17
C ALA A 374 8.03 13.19 10.25
N CYS A 375 8.13 11.93 10.65
CA CYS A 375 7.33 10.85 10.08
C CYS A 375 5.85 11.08 10.45
N GLY A 376 4.97 11.19 9.45
CA GLY A 376 3.52 11.26 9.69
C GLY A 376 2.70 11.67 8.48
N ALA A 377 2.47 10.73 7.56
CA ALA A 377 1.64 10.94 6.36
C ALA A 377 0.11 11.06 6.62
N GLY A 378 -0.33 11.12 7.88
CA GLY A 378 -1.77 11.12 8.24
C GLY A 378 -2.37 12.49 8.62
N ILE A 379 -1.56 13.54 8.80
CA ILE A 379 -2.04 14.86 9.28
C ILE A 379 -2.17 15.87 8.12
N TRP A 380 -1.76 15.48 6.91
CA TRP A 380 -1.54 16.39 5.79
C TRP A 380 -2.79 16.88 5.06
N PHE A 381 -3.96 16.24 5.20
CA PHE A 381 -5.19 16.74 4.55
C PHE A 381 -6.19 17.42 5.51
N GLY A 382 -6.18 17.10 6.81
CA GLY A 382 -7.12 17.66 7.78
C GLY A 382 -6.73 19.04 8.31
N GLY A 383 -5.43 19.27 8.54
CA GLY A 383 -4.92 20.55 9.08
C GLY A 383 -4.83 21.68 8.04
N TRP A 384 -4.70 21.32 6.76
CA TRP A 384 -4.53 22.30 5.68
C TRP A 384 -5.81 23.04 5.34
N GLY A 385 -7.00 22.47 5.59
CA GLY A 385 -8.27 23.20 5.42
C GLY A 385 -8.38 24.41 6.34
N LEU A 386 -7.94 24.31 7.59
CA LEU A 386 -8.00 25.41 8.57
C LEU A 386 -6.76 26.31 8.52
N GLY A 387 -5.58 25.76 8.25
CA GLY A 387 -4.34 26.52 8.08
C GLY A 387 -4.31 27.34 6.79
N ALA A 388 -4.70 26.75 5.66
CA ALA A 388 -4.84 27.48 4.41
C ALA A 388 -6.01 28.48 4.47
N TRP A 389 -7.09 28.18 5.20
CA TRP A 389 -8.18 29.16 5.39
C TRP A 389 -7.78 30.31 6.32
N ARG A 390 -7.00 30.06 7.39
CA ARG A 390 -6.43 31.12 8.22
C ARG A 390 -5.40 31.95 7.45
N GLY A 391 -4.49 31.32 6.71
CA GLY A 391 -3.54 31.99 5.84
C GLY A 391 -4.22 32.79 4.72
N CYS A 392 -5.28 32.24 4.11
CA CYS A 392 -6.13 32.97 3.18
C CYS A 392 -6.82 34.16 3.88
N ARG A 393 -7.39 34.01 5.09
CA ARG A 393 -7.98 35.16 5.79
C ARG A 393 -6.95 36.24 6.10
N GLU A 394 -5.73 35.89 6.48
CA GLU A 394 -4.66 36.85 6.76
C GLU A 394 -4.13 37.53 5.49
N VAL A 395 -3.86 36.78 4.42
CA VAL A 395 -3.43 37.35 3.13
C VAL A 395 -4.53 38.24 2.54
N PHE A 396 -5.80 37.82 2.62
CA PHE A 396 -6.93 38.64 2.19
C PHE A 396 -7.09 39.88 3.07
N PHE A 397 -6.88 39.78 4.38
CA PHE A 397 -6.92 40.92 5.30
C PHE A 397 -5.79 41.92 5.00
N TRP A 398 -4.56 41.47 4.80
CA TRP A 398 -3.42 42.32 4.45
C TRP A 398 -3.52 42.90 3.04
N CYS A 399 -4.07 42.16 2.06
CA CYS A 399 -4.41 42.71 0.75
C CYS A 399 -5.48 43.79 0.88
N GLN A 400 -6.51 43.61 1.71
CA GLN A 400 -7.56 44.61 1.94
C GLN A 400 -7.02 45.87 2.64
N VAL A 401 -6.16 45.71 3.66
CA VAL A 401 -5.51 46.82 4.39
C VAL A 401 -4.50 47.55 3.50
N GLY A 402 -3.69 46.82 2.72
CA GLY A 402 -2.74 47.40 1.77
C GLY A 402 -3.43 48.16 0.64
N PHE A 403 -4.55 47.65 0.12
CA PHE A 403 -5.32 48.32 -0.93
C PHE A 403 -6.00 49.60 -0.41
N GLN A 404 -6.45 49.62 0.85
CA GLN A 404 -6.97 50.82 1.51
C GLN A 404 -5.88 51.86 1.79
N ALA A 405 -4.66 51.43 2.12
CA ALA A 405 -3.52 52.33 2.38
C ALA A 405 -2.97 53.00 1.11
N VAL A 406 -3.06 52.34 -0.06
CA VAL A 406 -2.58 52.88 -1.35
C VAL A 406 -3.51 53.96 -1.93
N PHE A 407 -4.79 54.01 -1.53
CA PHE A 407 -5.79 54.92 -2.12
C PHE A 407 -6.32 56.04 -1.18
N VAL A 408 -5.94 56.07 0.10
CA VAL A 408 -6.40 57.11 1.05
C VAL A 408 -5.22 57.94 1.55
N SER A 409 -4.99 59.08 0.91
CA SER A 409 -3.95 60.06 1.25
C SER A 409 -4.33 60.90 2.48
N SER A 410 -4.32 60.32 3.68
CA SER A 410 -4.40 61.15 4.90
C SER A 410 -3.57 60.60 6.05
N ALA A 411 -2.85 61.50 6.72
CA ALA A 411 -2.01 61.23 7.88
C ALA A 411 -2.78 60.59 9.07
N ARG A 412 -4.12 60.68 9.08
CA ARG A 412 -4.97 60.04 10.12
C ARG A 412 -5.00 58.52 10.01
N THR A 413 -4.81 57.96 8.81
CA THR A 413 -4.86 56.52 8.59
C THR A 413 -3.55 55.85 9.04
N ALA A 414 -2.41 56.53 8.89
CA ALA A 414 -1.12 56.05 9.34
C ALA A 414 -1.02 55.93 10.88
N SER A 415 -1.62 56.87 11.63
CA SER A 415 -1.65 56.78 13.10
C SER A 415 -2.63 55.71 13.60
N ALA A 416 -3.72 55.45 12.86
CA ALA A 416 -4.66 54.38 13.18
C ALA A 416 -4.05 52.99 12.93
N VAL A 417 -3.26 52.83 11.87
CA VAL A 417 -2.52 51.58 11.59
C VAL A 417 -1.41 51.37 12.63
N GLY A 418 -0.69 52.42 13.04
CA GLY A 418 0.29 52.35 14.13
C GLY A 418 -0.34 51.92 15.46
N ALA A 419 -1.48 52.50 15.84
CA ALA A 419 -2.19 52.16 17.08
C ALA A 419 -2.73 50.72 17.10
N VAL A 420 -3.09 50.15 15.94
CA VAL A 420 -3.53 48.75 15.81
C VAL A 420 -2.35 47.78 15.90
N VAL A 421 -1.17 48.15 15.38
CA VAL A 421 0.07 47.37 15.50
C VAL A 421 0.55 47.37 16.95
N ASP A 422 0.56 48.53 17.62
CA ASP A 422 0.95 48.65 19.04
C ASP A 422 -0.02 47.92 19.98
N SER A 423 -1.33 47.92 19.66
CA SER A 423 -2.35 47.13 20.37
C SER A 423 -2.11 45.62 20.25
N PHE A 424 -1.53 45.16 19.13
CA PHE A 424 -1.32 43.74 18.86
C PHE A 424 -0.03 43.22 19.50
N GLU A 425 1.01 44.06 19.61
CA GLU A 425 2.22 43.75 20.39
C GLU A 425 1.92 43.65 21.90
N ALA A 426 0.97 44.44 22.40
CA ALA A 426 0.57 44.42 23.82
C ALA A 426 -0.21 43.15 24.21
N ASP A 427 -0.96 42.54 23.29
CA ASP A 427 -1.79 41.35 23.56
C ASP A 427 -0.98 40.03 23.66
N TRP A 428 0.31 40.02 23.26
CA TRP A 428 1.16 38.81 23.23
C TRP A 428 2.39 38.86 24.14
N ALA A 429 2.52 39.89 24.98
CA ALA A 429 3.59 39.98 25.97
C ALA A 429 3.33 39.04 27.17
N HIS A 430 4.04 37.91 27.25
CA HIS A 430 4.11 37.07 28.46
C HIS A 430 5.04 37.70 29.53
N PRO A 431 4.77 37.45 30.82
CA PRO A 431 5.36 38.22 31.92
C PRO A 431 6.80 37.80 32.17
N GLY A 432 7.74 38.73 31.99
CA GLY A 432 9.16 38.48 32.25
C GLY A 432 10.00 39.69 32.62
N THR A 433 9.45 40.90 32.63
CA THR A 433 10.19 42.11 33.06
C THR A 433 9.26 42.99 33.88
N GLY A 434 9.63 43.19 35.14
CA GLY A 434 8.77 43.77 36.16
C GLY A 434 8.26 45.18 35.84
N CYS A 435 6.94 45.36 35.97
CA CYS A 435 6.29 46.58 36.43
C CYS A 435 4.82 46.25 36.80
N GLY A 436 4.33 46.90 37.85
CA GLY A 436 3.12 46.60 38.64
C GLY A 436 1.83 46.21 37.90
N GLY A 437 1.23 45.14 38.41
CA GLY A 437 -0.17 44.72 38.41
C GLY A 437 -1.17 45.36 37.44
N ARG A 438 -1.57 44.58 36.43
CA ARG A 438 -2.95 44.49 35.88
C ARG A 438 -3.08 43.16 35.13
N SER A 439 -4.12 42.38 35.43
CA SER A 439 -4.34 41.01 34.92
C SER A 439 -4.92 40.98 33.50
N CYS A 440 -4.41 40.09 32.65
CA CYS A 440 -4.85 39.84 31.28
C CYS A 440 -6.15 38.99 31.25
N ARG A 441 -7.13 39.38 30.40
CA ARG A 441 -8.53 38.92 30.47
C ARG A 441 -8.84 37.65 29.66
N PHE A 442 -7.85 36.81 29.35
CA PHE A 442 -8.03 35.66 28.44
C PHE A 442 -7.92 34.26 29.10
N CYS A 443 -7.52 34.17 30.38
CA CYS A 443 -7.30 32.87 31.05
C CYS A 443 -8.53 32.25 31.73
N GLN A 444 -9.76 32.73 31.53
CA GLN A 444 -10.93 32.29 32.32
C GLN A 444 -11.93 31.35 31.62
N THR A 445 -11.69 30.91 30.38
CA THR A 445 -12.73 30.16 29.64
C THR A 445 -12.26 28.84 29.04
N TRP A 446 -11.57 27.95 29.77
CA TRP A 446 -11.48 26.53 29.38
C TRP A 446 -11.36 25.62 30.62
N PRO A 447 -12.25 24.62 30.83
CA PRO A 447 -12.09 23.60 31.87
C PRO A 447 -11.05 22.56 31.47
N ASN A 448 -10.32 22.09 32.47
CA ASN A 448 -9.35 20.99 32.45
C ASN A 448 -9.75 19.82 31.54
N ASN A 449 -8.91 19.52 30.54
CA ASN A 449 -8.70 18.14 30.14
C ASN A 449 -7.24 17.93 29.70
N SER A 450 -6.54 17.12 30.48
CA SER A 450 -5.16 16.73 30.31
C SER A 450 -5.04 15.70 29.18
N ARG A 451 -4.46 16.12 28.05
CA ARG A 451 -3.77 15.28 27.05
C ARG A 451 -3.37 16.21 25.93
N TYR A 452 -2.09 16.57 25.83
CA TYR A 452 -1.30 16.95 24.65
C TYR A 452 -0.09 17.72 25.18
N GLY A 453 1.10 17.20 24.89
CA GLY A 453 2.37 17.66 25.43
C GLY A 453 2.76 19.06 24.94
N TYR A 454 3.64 19.67 25.73
CA TYR A 454 4.29 20.96 25.50
C TYR A 454 4.84 21.12 24.07
N ALA A 455 4.59 22.29 23.47
CA ALA A 455 5.33 22.75 22.29
C ALA A 455 6.82 22.93 22.66
N SER A 456 7.72 22.38 21.85
CA SER A 456 9.17 22.48 22.04
C SER A 456 9.73 23.82 21.53
N ASP A 457 10.78 24.30 22.19
CA ASP A 457 11.48 25.58 21.93
C ASP A 457 11.92 25.83 20.47
N SER A 458 11.94 24.82 19.60
CA SER A 458 12.31 24.92 18.18
C SER A 458 11.38 25.83 17.36
N ASP A 459 10.08 25.84 17.68
CA ASP A 459 9.09 26.60 16.91
C ASP A 459 9.21 28.10 17.16
N SER A 460 9.70 28.48 18.34
CA SER A 460 9.93 29.88 18.73
C SER A 460 11.14 30.51 18.03
N HIS A 461 12.16 29.71 17.70
CA HIS A 461 13.38 30.17 17.03
C HIS A 461 13.16 30.38 15.52
N THR A 462 12.40 29.51 14.88
CA THR A 462 12.04 29.63 13.45
C THR A 462 11.17 30.87 13.21
N PHE A 463 10.24 31.15 14.13
CA PHE A 463 9.36 32.32 14.04
C PHE A 463 10.13 33.64 14.26
N ARG A 464 11.03 33.70 15.26
CA ARG A 464 11.91 34.87 15.49
C ARG A 464 12.80 35.20 14.30
N HIS A 465 13.22 34.20 13.52
CA HIS A 465 14.04 34.41 12.33
C HIS A 465 13.23 35.02 11.18
N VAL A 466 11.99 34.56 10.95
CA VAL A 466 11.09 35.11 9.92
C VAL A 466 10.70 36.57 10.25
N THR A 467 10.34 36.86 11.49
CA THR A 467 9.95 38.23 11.88
C THR A 467 11.11 39.23 11.79
N ARG A 468 12.34 38.81 12.16
CA ARG A 468 13.55 39.66 12.03
C ARG A 468 14.01 39.87 10.59
N THR A 469 13.69 38.95 9.68
CA THR A 469 14.10 39.05 8.27
C THR A 469 13.08 39.83 7.43
N CYS A 470 11.78 39.72 7.74
CA CYS A 470 10.71 40.36 6.98
C CYS A 470 10.42 41.81 7.43
N ALA A 471 10.57 42.14 8.71
CA ALA A 471 10.28 43.49 9.23
C ALA A 471 11.14 44.63 8.62
N PRO A 472 12.45 44.45 8.35
CA PRO A 472 13.27 45.46 7.67
C PRO A 472 12.92 45.62 6.18
N ILE A 473 12.44 44.56 5.54
CA ILE A 473 12.07 44.54 4.12
C ILE A 473 10.74 45.29 3.93
N LEU A 474 9.75 45.05 4.80
CA LEU A 474 8.48 45.78 4.79
C LEU A 474 8.65 47.27 5.16
N SER A 475 9.54 47.61 6.10
CA SER A 475 9.82 49.02 6.47
C SER A 475 10.59 49.77 5.37
N SER A 476 11.47 49.08 4.64
CA SER A 476 12.16 49.62 3.46
C SER A 476 11.19 49.82 2.29
N PHE A 477 10.23 48.91 2.09
CA PHE A 477 9.20 49.04 1.05
C PHE A 477 8.26 50.22 1.32
N THR A 478 7.87 50.45 2.58
CA THR A 478 7.04 51.60 2.97
C THR A 478 7.79 52.94 2.86
N ARG A 479 9.11 52.98 3.12
CA ARG A 479 9.94 54.18 2.88
C ARG A 479 10.14 54.50 1.40
N ILE A 480 10.32 53.49 0.55
CA ILE A 480 10.48 53.68 -0.90
C ILE A 480 9.17 54.21 -1.53
N VAL A 481 8.03 53.74 -1.04
CA VAL A 481 6.71 54.21 -1.47
C VAL A 481 6.41 55.63 -0.96
N SER A 482 6.86 56.00 0.24
CA SER A 482 6.66 57.37 0.76
C SER A 482 7.58 58.41 0.13
N GLN A 483 8.82 58.06 -0.26
CA GLN A 483 9.75 58.98 -0.91
C GLN A 483 9.41 59.27 -2.39
N ARG A 484 8.73 58.36 -3.10
CA ARG A 484 8.25 58.60 -4.48
C ARG A 484 6.91 59.33 -4.56
N ALA A 485 6.21 59.52 -3.44
CA ALA A 485 4.94 60.25 -3.38
C ALA A 485 5.11 61.77 -3.20
N PHE A 486 6.35 62.26 -3.01
CA PHE A 486 6.67 63.68 -2.79
C PHE A 486 7.71 64.26 -3.76
N ALA A 487 7.92 63.65 -4.94
CA ALA A 487 8.71 64.20 -6.03
C ALA A 487 7.89 64.31 -7.32
#